data_AF-A0A940U7U3-F1
#
_entry.id   AF-A0A940U7U3-F1
#
_cell.length_a   1.000
_cell.length_b   1.000
_cell.length_c   1.000
_cell.angle_alpha   90.00
_cell.angle_beta   90.00
_cell.angle_gamma   90.00
#
_symmetry.space_group_name_H-M   'P 1'
#
loop_
_entity.id
_entity.type
_entity.pdbx_description
1 polymer ?
#
loop_
_entity_poly.entity_id
_entity_poly.type
_entity_poly.pdbx_seq_one_letter_code
_entity_poly.pdbx_strand_id
1 'polypeptide(L)'
;FAENFYLFRGTPSGVWLTEELCSLFGVKEKLNGGNAQKIYDQIEIRLAKPEFRPRALFERFHIEVLCTTDAATDPLLSHQAIRKSGWKERIIPTFRPDGVINLLTPGWNHNIQKLGALSGIAVDSYSKFIAALENRRAFFKEMGAKATDHSALTPRTEELSSKEARTIFEGALKGRASQEDADRFTAHMLMECARMSIDDGLVMQIHPGSLRNHNPQVFSLFGPDRGGDIPMQTEYTRNLKPLLNKYGNHPGFTCIVFTLDEAAYGRELAPLAGHYPAMRLGPPWWFFDSINGMTRFRMETTETAGIYNTVGFNDDTRAFPSIPARHDLFRRVDANWIAGLVVRGIVDLEDAREMIQDTAYRLPKKAYKL
;
A
#
# COMPACT_ATOMS: atom_id res chain seq x y z
N PHE A 1 -20.52 -8.43 18.47
CA PHE A 1 -19.31 -9.01 17.86
C PHE A 1 -19.10 -10.47 18.27
N ALA A 2 -18.87 -10.76 19.56
CA ALA A 2 -18.53 -12.11 20.04
C ALA A 2 -19.56 -13.20 19.71
N GLU A 3 -20.86 -12.90 19.80
CA GLU A 3 -21.93 -13.83 19.39
C GLU A 3 -21.84 -14.24 17.91
N ASN A 4 -21.37 -13.33 17.06
CA ASN A 4 -21.23 -13.51 15.62
C ASN A 4 -19.81 -13.90 15.19
N PHE A 5 -18.91 -14.21 16.14
CA PHE A 5 -17.52 -14.54 15.83
C PHE A 5 -17.39 -15.81 14.97
N TYR A 6 -18.41 -16.68 14.97
CA TYR A 6 -18.47 -17.86 14.11
C TYR A 6 -18.45 -17.54 12.61
N LEU A 7 -18.83 -16.32 12.21
CA LEU A 7 -18.80 -15.88 10.80
C LEU A 7 -17.37 -15.78 10.24
N PHE A 8 -16.36 -15.67 11.10
CA PHE A 8 -14.96 -15.61 10.69
C PHE A 8 -14.30 -16.98 10.50
N ARG A 9 -15.04 -18.08 10.65
CA ARG A 9 -14.51 -19.44 10.41
C ARG A 9 -14.04 -19.57 8.95
N GLY A 10 -12.78 -19.94 8.76
CA GLY A 10 -12.17 -20.07 7.43
C GLY A 10 -11.70 -18.75 6.81
N THR A 11 -11.84 -17.62 7.50
CA THR A 11 -11.38 -16.30 7.02
C THR A 11 -10.01 -15.95 7.60
N PRO A 12 -9.21 -15.11 6.91
CA PRO A 12 -7.95 -14.64 7.46
C PRO A 12 -8.15 -13.81 8.75
N SER A 13 -9.25 -13.04 8.86
CA SER A 13 -9.60 -12.34 10.10
C SER A 13 -9.78 -13.27 11.29
N GLY A 14 -10.33 -14.46 11.08
CA GLY A 14 -10.44 -15.48 12.13
C GLY A 14 -9.07 -15.92 12.65
N VAL A 15 -8.07 -16.03 11.76
CA VAL A 15 -6.69 -16.36 12.11
C VAL A 15 -6.03 -15.19 12.85
N TRP A 16 -6.07 -13.98 12.29
CA TRP A 16 -5.45 -12.79 12.89
C TRP A 16 -6.01 -12.47 14.27
N LEU A 17 -7.33 -12.42 14.42
CA LEU A 17 -7.98 -12.13 15.71
C LEU A 17 -7.67 -13.21 16.75
N THR A 18 -7.59 -14.48 16.35
CA THR A 18 -7.22 -15.55 17.28
C THR A 18 -5.78 -15.41 17.75
N GLU A 19 -4.85 -15.12 16.82
CA GLU A 19 -3.43 -14.91 17.15
C GLU A 19 -3.25 -13.68 18.06
N GLU A 20 -3.92 -12.57 17.75
CA GLU A 20 -3.90 -11.36 18.58
C GLU A 20 -4.42 -11.64 20.00
N LEU A 21 -5.61 -12.25 20.10
CA LEU A 21 -6.22 -12.57 21.40
C LEU A 21 -5.32 -13.50 22.21
N CYS A 22 -4.73 -14.52 21.59
CA CYS A 22 -3.88 -15.49 22.25
C CYS A 22 -2.52 -14.90 22.64
N SER A 23 -1.74 -14.43 21.67
CA SER A 23 -0.33 -14.07 21.84
C SER A 23 -0.13 -12.70 22.49
N LEU A 24 -1.00 -11.72 22.19
CA LEU A 24 -0.90 -10.38 22.75
C LEU A 24 -1.65 -10.26 24.08
N PHE A 25 -2.89 -10.72 24.13
CA PHE A 25 -3.78 -10.53 25.29
C PHE A 25 -3.83 -11.72 26.26
N GLY A 26 -3.29 -12.89 25.87
CA GLY A 26 -3.23 -14.08 26.72
C GLY A 26 -4.60 -14.79 26.86
N VAL A 27 -5.50 -14.62 25.89
CA VAL A 27 -6.81 -15.25 25.87
C VAL A 27 -6.66 -16.69 25.37
N LYS A 28 -6.95 -17.66 26.23
CA LYS A 28 -6.81 -19.10 25.92
C LYS A 28 -8.10 -19.76 25.42
N GLU A 29 -9.23 -19.07 25.57
CA GLU A 29 -10.55 -19.57 25.19
C GLU A 29 -10.96 -19.01 23.84
N LYS A 30 -11.65 -19.83 23.04
CA LYS A 30 -12.25 -19.36 21.80
C LYS A 30 -13.37 -18.36 22.10
N LEU A 31 -13.29 -17.16 21.54
CA LEU A 31 -14.29 -16.11 21.71
C LEU A 31 -15.67 -16.58 21.22
N ASN A 32 -16.69 -16.40 22.05
CA ASN A 32 -18.09 -16.65 21.78
C ASN A 32 -18.97 -15.75 22.67
N GLY A 33 -20.30 -15.82 22.51
CA GLY A 33 -21.23 -15.00 23.31
C GLY A 33 -21.12 -15.22 24.82
N GLY A 34 -20.87 -16.45 25.27
CA GLY A 34 -20.83 -16.81 26.69
C GLY A 34 -19.58 -16.35 27.45
N ASN A 35 -18.48 -16.06 26.75
CA ASN A 35 -17.25 -15.55 27.36
C ASN A 35 -16.89 -14.11 26.92
N ALA A 36 -17.80 -13.43 26.23
CA ALA A 36 -17.58 -12.11 25.65
C ALA A 36 -17.14 -11.07 26.69
N GLN A 37 -17.89 -10.93 27.80
CA GLN A 37 -17.58 -9.94 28.84
C GLN A 37 -16.23 -10.23 29.51
N LYS A 38 -15.98 -11.49 29.88
CA LYS A 38 -14.72 -11.93 30.49
C LYS A 38 -13.51 -11.57 29.63
N ILE A 39 -13.59 -11.80 28.32
CA ILE A 39 -12.51 -11.49 27.38
C ILE A 39 -12.37 -9.97 27.20
N TYR A 40 -13.47 -9.23 27.13
CA TYR A 40 -13.46 -7.77 27.08
C TYR A 40 -12.72 -7.17 28.30
N ASP A 41 -13.11 -7.57 29.51
CA ASP A 41 -12.50 -7.10 30.75
C ASP A 41 -11.00 -7.44 30.81
N GLN A 42 -10.62 -8.64 30.36
CA GLN A 42 -9.21 -9.04 30.26
C GLN A 42 -8.42 -8.12 29.32
N ILE A 43 -8.97 -7.78 28.14
CA ILE A 43 -8.32 -6.88 27.18
C ILE A 43 -8.20 -5.47 27.78
N GLU A 44 -9.26 -4.95 28.41
CA GLU A 44 -9.27 -3.63 29.03
C GLU A 44 -8.20 -3.51 30.14
N ILE A 45 -8.14 -4.51 31.03
CA ILE A 45 -7.12 -4.59 32.09
C ILE A 45 -5.70 -4.61 31.51
N ARG A 46 -5.50 -5.26 30.35
CA ARG A 46 -4.19 -5.28 29.67
C ARG A 46 -3.86 -3.92 29.06
N LEU A 47 -4.79 -3.32 28.31
CA LEU A 47 -4.59 -2.03 27.65
C LEU A 47 -4.32 -0.88 28.63
N ALA A 48 -4.80 -0.98 29.87
CA ALA A 48 -4.51 0.00 30.92
C ALA A 48 -3.03 0.00 31.37
N LYS A 49 -2.26 -1.06 31.07
CA LYS A 49 -0.89 -1.21 31.58
C LYS A 49 0.13 -0.48 30.69
N PRO A 50 1.23 0.05 31.27
CA PRO A 50 2.26 0.77 30.51
C PRO A 50 2.86 -0.03 29.35
N GLU A 51 2.98 -1.35 29.47
CA GLU A 51 3.53 -2.22 28.43
C GLU A 51 2.60 -2.41 27.21
N PHE A 52 1.34 -1.96 27.28
CA PHE A 52 0.40 -1.94 26.16
C PHE A 52 0.28 -0.55 25.50
N ARG A 53 1.10 0.42 25.92
CA ARG A 53 1.19 1.71 25.22
C ARG A 53 1.77 1.52 23.82
N PRO A 54 1.39 2.34 22.82
CA PRO A 54 1.82 2.15 21.43
C PRO A 54 3.33 2.00 21.23
N ARG A 55 4.17 2.82 21.90
CA ARG A 55 5.63 2.71 21.80
C ARG A 55 6.19 1.43 22.41
N ALA A 56 5.66 1.01 23.56
CA ALA A 56 6.09 -0.24 24.20
C ALA A 56 5.70 -1.47 23.36
N LEU A 57 4.51 -1.44 22.75
CA LEU A 57 4.07 -2.48 21.83
C LEU A 57 4.88 -2.49 20.53
N PHE A 58 5.25 -1.33 19.99
CA PHE A 58 6.11 -1.24 18.81
C PHE A 58 7.44 -1.97 19.04
N GLU A 59 8.09 -1.70 20.17
CA GLU A 59 9.34 -2.35 20.57
C GLU A 59 9.13 -3.85 20.83
N ARG A 60 8.06 -4.23 21.55
CA ARG A 60 7.72 -5.64 21.83
C ARG A 60 7.40 -6.44 20.56
N PHE A 61 6.84 -5.80 19.54
CA PHE A 61 6.57 -6.42 18.24
C PHE A 61 7.80 -6.54 17.35
N HIS A 62 8.95 -5.99 17.78
CA HIS A 62 10.18 -5.98 17.00
C HIS A 62 9.99 -5.37 15.60
N ILE A 63 9.19 -4.30 15.52
CA ILE A 63 8.99 -3.56 14.28
C ILE A 63 10.25 -2.73 14.03
N GLU A 64 10.96 -3.00 12.94
CA GLU A 64 12.15 -2.21 12.57
C GLU A 64 11.79 -0.89 11.87
N VAL A 65 10.74 -0.92 11.03
CA VAL A 65 10.23 0.24 10.30
C VAL A 65 8.71 0.13 10.18
N LEU A 66 8.00 1.23 10.43
CA LEU A 66 6.59 1.38 10.13
C LEU A 66 6.39 2.57 9.19
N CYS A 67 5.79 2.29 8.04
CA CYS A 67 5.47 3.30 7.04
C CYS A 67 3.99 3.65 7.14
N THR A 68 3.65 4.90 7.46
CA THR A 68 2.27 5.39 7.36
C THR A 68 1.98 5.82 5.93
N THR A 69 0.71 6.04 5.61
CA THR A 69 0.28 6.62 4.34
C THR A 69 -0.34 7.99 4.61
N ASP A 70 0.28 9.03 4.09
CA ASP A 70 -0.07 10.42 4.39
C ASP A 70 -0.36 11.19 3.11
N ALA A 71 -1.38 12.04 3.14
CA ALA A 71 -1.76 12.83 1.98
C ALA A 71 -0.66 13.83 1.62
N ALA A 72 -0.53 14.18 0.33
CA ALA A 72 0.40 15.25 -0.11
C ALA A 72 0.17 16.59 0.62
N THR A 73 -1.05 16.79 1.13
CA THR A 73 -1.49 17.95 1.90
C THR A 73 -1.38 17.76 3.42
N ASP A 74 -0.69 16.74 3.92
CA ASP A 74 -0.47 16.57 5.35
C ASP A 74 0.79 17.31 5.83
N PRO A 75 0.70 18.02 6.97
CA PRO A 75 1.84 18.69 7.58
C PRO A 75 2.78 17.72 8.33
N LEU A 76 2.41 16.45 8.44
CA LEU A 76 3.18 15.40 9.14
C LEU A 76 3.53 15.74 10.60
N LEU A 77 2.62 16.42 11.33
CA LEU A 77 2.87 16.87 12.71
C LEU A 77 3.23 15.73 13.65
N SER A 78 2.57 14.57 13.53
CA SER A 78 2.87 13.38 14.35
C SER A 78 4.28 12.87 14.11
N HIS A 79 4.71 12.79 12.84
CA HIS A 79 6.08 12.41 12.48
C HIS A 79 7.12 13.38 13.06
N GLN A 80 6.84 14.68 12.99
CA GLN A 80 7.71 15.71 13.58
C GLN A 80 7.80 15.55 15.10
N ALA A 81 6.67 15.31 15.77
CA ALA A 81 6.62 15.11 17.22
C ALA A 81 7.38 13.85 17.66
N ILE A 82 7.23 12.75 16.92
CA ILE A 82 7.97 11.50 17.15
C ILE A 82 9.48 11.76 17.12
N ARG A 83 9.97 12.38 16.05
CA ARG A 83 11.40 12.71 15.90
C ARG A 83 11.92 13.65 16.99
N LYS A 84 11.15 14.68 17.36
CA LYS A 84 11.50 15.62 18.44
C LYS A 84 11.52 14.96 19.83
N SER A 85 10.80 13.86 20.02
CA SER A 85 10.69 13.21 21.33
C SER A 85 11.93 12.41 21.76
N GLY A 86 12.93 12.22 20.88
CA GLY A 86 14.13 11.43 21.15
C GLY A 86 13.94 9.91 21.09
N TRP A 87 12.71 9.43 20.82
CA TRP A 87 12.45 8.01 20.54
C TRP A 87 13.04 7.63 19.18
N LYS A 88 13.90 6.60 19.16
CA LYS A 88 14.78 6.29 18.01
C LYS A 88 14.14 5.40 16.95
N GLU A 89 12.92 4.93 17.19
CA GLU A 89 12.23 4.02 16.28
C GLU A 89 11.78 4.69 14.97
N ARG A 90 11.74 3.91 13.90
CA ARG A 90 11.52 4.41 12.53
C ARG A 90 10.03 4.36 12.16
N ILE A 91 9.32 5.45 12.45
CA ILE A 91 8.01 5.73 11.87
C ILE A 91 8.18 6.79 10.78
N ILE A 92 7.94 6.41 9.52
CA ILE A 92 8.19 7.25 8.34
C ILE A 92 6.93 7.38 7.47
N PRO A 93 6.75 8.51 6.77
CA PRO A 93 5.58 8.71 5.93
C PRO A 93 5.76 8.12 4.52
N THR A 94 4.66 7.73 3.90
CA THR A 94 4.55 7.41 2.47
C THR A 94 3.73 8.49 1.79
N PHE A 95 4.25 9.08 0.71
CA PHE A 95 3.60 10.21 0.03
C PHE A 95 2.44 9.74 -0.85
N ARG A 96 1.20 10.14 -0.51
CA ARG A 96 0.00 9.78 -1.27
C ARG A 96 -0.72 11.02 -1.85
N PRO A 97 -0.57 11.30 -3.16
CA PRO A 97 -1.13 12.50 -3.79
C PRO A 97 -2.55 12.35 -4.36
N ASP A 98 -3.25 11.24 -4.11
CA ASP A 98 -4.59 10.95 -4.70
C ASP A 98 -5.57 12.13 -4.58
N GLY A 99 -5.65 12.75 -3.38
CA GLY A 99 -6.60 13.84 -3.12
C GLY A 99 -6.35 15.14 -3.90
N VAL A 100 -5.19 15.28 -4.55
CA VAL A 100 -4.85 16.41 -5.43
C VAL A 100 -4.66 16.00 -6.89
N ILE A 101 -4.54 14.72 -7.20
CA ILE A 101 -4.46 14.20 -8.58
C ILE A 101 -5.86 13.89 -9.13
N ASN A 102 -6.71 13.26 -8.32
CA ASN A 102 -8.03 12.81 -8.76
C ASN A 102 -8.98 14.01 -8.79
N LEU A 103 -9.12 14.65 -9.96
CA LEU A 103 -9.80 15.93 -10.17
C LEU A 103 -11.25 15.98 -9.66
N LEU A 104 -11.94 14.83 -9.67
CA LEU A 104 -13.35 14.71 -9.25
C LEU A 104 -13.52 14.34 -7.77
N THR A 105 -12.42 14.30 -7.01
CA THR A 105 -12.48 14.08 -5.56
C THR A 105 -13.31 15.18 -4.89
N PRO A 106 -14.28 14.84 -4.02
CA PRO A 106 -14.99 15.85 -3.25
C PRO A 106 -14.03 16.75 -2.48
N GLY A 107 -14.17 18.07 -2.66
CA GLY A 107 -13.26 19.06 -2.04
C GLY A 107 -11.90 19.21 -2.72
N TRP A 108 -11.71 18.72 -3.95
CA TRP A 108 -10.42 18.81 -4.67
C TRP A 108 -9.81 20.22 -4.68
N ASN A 109 -10.59 21.26 -5.00
CA ASN A 109 -10.10 22.66 -4.98
C ASN A 109 -9.58 23.10 -3.59
N HIS A 110 -10.19 22.62 -2.50
CA HIS A 110 -9.69 22.88 -1.15
C HIS A 110 -8.34 22.18 -0.92
N ASN A 111 -8.17 20.96 -1.41
CA ASN A 111 -6.89 20.25 -1.34
C ASN A 111 -5.79 20.98 -2.14
N ILE A 112 -6.12 21.57 -3.30
CA ILE A 112 -5.18 22.38 -4.08
C ILE A 112 -4.76 23.65 -3.32
N GLN A 113 -5.69 24.33 -2.65
CA GLN A 113 -5.35 25.47 -1.78
C GLN A 113 -4.46 25.05 -0.60
N LYS A 114 -4.76 23.92 0.05
CA LYS A 114 -3.96 23.37 1.14
C LYS A 114 -2.56 22.98 0.68
N LEU A 115 -2.44 22.38 -0.51
CA LEU A 115 -1.17 22.07 -1.17
C LEU A 115 -0.35 23.35 -1.38
N GLY A 116 -0.98 24.41 -1.89
CA GLY A 116 -0.32 25.68 -2.13
C GLY A 116 0.15 26.36 -0.84
N ALA A 117 -0.67 26.33 0.21
CA ALA A 117 -0.30 26.87 1.52
C ALA A 117 0.88 26.13 2.16
N LEU A 118 0.92 24.79 2.06
CA LEU A 118 1.99 23.98 2.64
C LEU A 118 3.30 24.01 1.85
N SER A 119 3.23 24.24 0.53
CA SER A 119 4.42 24.37 -0.32
C SER A 119 4.94 25.81 -0.43
N GLY A 120 4.14 26.80 -0.02
CA GLY A 120 4.42 28.22 -0.25
C GLY A 120 4.28 28.64 -1.72
N ILE A 121 3.71 27.78 -2.57
CA ILE A 121 3.56 28.01 -4.02
C ILE A 121 2.06 28.15 -4.33
N ALA A 122 1.62 29.32 -4.78
CA ALA A 122 0.24 29.52 -5.22
C ALA A 122 -0.07 28.61 -6.43
N VAL A 123 -0.95 27.62 -6.27
CA VAL A 123 -1.28 26.65 -7.32
C VAL A 123 -2.40 27.18 -8.21
N ASP A 124 -2.05 28.09 -9.12
CA ASP A 124 -2.97 28.72 -10.09
C ASP A 124 -2.78 28.23 -11.54
N SER A 125 -1.81 27.34 -11.76
CA SER A 125 -1.43 26.82 -13.07
C SER A 125 -0.80 25.43 -12.93
N TYR A 126 -0.84 24.66 -14.02
CA TYR A 126 -0.32 23.29 -14.04
C TYR A 126 1.17 23.20 -13.69
N SER A 127 2.00 24.14 -14.18
CA SER A 127 3.43 24.15 -13.84
C SER A 127 3.68 24.39 -12.35
N LYS A 128 2.93 25.31 -11.72
CA LYS A 128 3.02 25.54 -10.28
C LYS A 128 2.47 24.39 -9.46
N PHE A 129 1.47 23.66 -9.97
CA PHE A 129 0.99 22.42 -9.36
C PHE A 129 2.09 21.35 -9.29
N ILE A 130 2.79 21.13 -10.40
CA ILE A 130 3.94 20.21 -10.46
C ILE A 130 5.04 20.66 -9.48
N ALA A 131 5.41 21.93 -9.48
CA ALA A 131 6.42 22.46 -8.54
C ALA A 131 6.00 22.30 -7.06
N ALA A 132 4.70 22.47 -6.75
CA ALA A 132 4.18 22.25 -5.40
C ALA A 132 4.27 20.78 -4.98
N LEU A 133 3.98 19.84 -5.89
CA LEU A 133 4.15 18.40 -5.61
C LEU A 133 5.61 18.04 -5.36
N GLU A 134 6.54 18.53 -6.20
CA GLU A 134 7.98 18.31 -6.03
C GLU A 134 8.47 18.86 -4.69
N ASN A 135 8.02 20.07 -4.31
CA ASN A 135 8.30 20.65 -3.00
C ASN A 135 7.79 19.75 -1.85
N ARG A 136 6.55 19.27 -1.92
CA ARG A 136 5.99 18.39 -0.88
C ARG A 136 6.73 17.06 -0.81
N ARG A 137 7.09 16.46 -1.95
CA ARG A 137 7.90 15.23 -1.99
C ARG A 137 9.26 15.42 -1.32
N ALA A 138 9.91 16.56 -1.54
CA ALA A 138 11.17 16.91 -0.85
C ALA A 138 10.98 16.96 0.67
N PHE A 139 9.93 17.62 1.17
CA PHE A 139 9.61 17.63 2.61
C PHE A 139 9.33 16.22 3.16
N PHE A 140 8.60 15.38 2.43
CA PHE A 140 8.35 14.00 2.84
C PHE A 140 9.66 13.21 2.95
N LYS A 141 10.60 13.40 2.02
CA LYS A 141 11.93 12.80 2.09
C LYS A 141 12.73 13.29 3.30
N GLU A 142 12.68 14.59 3.62
CA GLU A 142 13.27 15.11 4.86
C GLU A 142 12.67 14.39 6.08
N MET A 143 11.36 14.10 6.04
CA MET A 143 10.63 13.29 7.04
C MET A 143 10.86 11.78 6.94
N GLY A 144 11.76 11.34 6.05
CA GLY A 144 12.24 9.95 5.97
C GLY A 144 11.49 9.08 4.96
N ALA A 145 10.58 9.66 4.17
CA ALA A 145 9.85 8.92 3.15
C ALA A 145 10.78 8.20 2.18
N LYS A 146 10.37 7.00 1.81
CA LYS A 146 11.06 6.15 0.83
C LYS A 146 10.21 5.78 -0.37
N ALA A 147 8.91 5.96 -0.26
CA ALA A 147 7.97 5.57 -1.29
C ALA A 147 6.84 6.60 -1.46
N THR A 148 6.19 6.49 -2.61
CA THR A 148 4.90 7.10 -2.90
C THR A 148 3.86 6.01 -3.10
N ASP A 149 2.61 6.34 -2.86
CA ASP A 149 1.48 5.44 -3.06
C ASP A 149 0.43 6.14 -3.93
N HIS A 150 -0.07 5.42 -4.93
CA HIS A 150 -1.02 5.93 -5.91
C HIS A 150 -2.20 4.97 -6.01
N SER A 151 -3.38 5.41 -5.59
CA SER A 151 -4.61 4.68 -5.89
C SER A 151 -5.33 5.31 -7.06
N ALA A 152 -5.51 4.50 -8.10
CA ALA A 152 -6.25 4.85 -9.30
C ALA A 152 -7.33 3.80 -9.54
N LEU A 153 -8.38 4.13 -10.30
CA LEU A 153 -9.37 3.13 -10.68
C LEU A 153 -8.76 2.11 -11.64
N THR A 154 -7.91 2.57 -12.56
CA THR A 154 -7.19 1.76 -13.54
C THR A 154 -5.70 2.13 -13.50
N PRO A 155 -4.79 1.23 -13.93
CA PRO A 155 -3.38 1.55 -14.05
C PRO A 155 -3.06 2.26 -15.37
N ARG A 156 -4.04 2.89 -16.04
CA ARG A 156 -3.85 3.60 -17.32
C ARG A 156 -2.78 4.66 -17.12
N THR A 157 -1.79 4.67 -18.00
CA THR A 157 -0.76 5.70 -18.09
C THR A 157 -0.83 6.34 -19.47
N GLU A 158 -0.64 7.64 -19.54
CA GLU A 158 -0.73 8.42 -20.78
C GLU A 158 0.15 9.65 -20.61
N GLU A 159 0.99 9.97 -21.59
CA GLU A 159 1.72 11.24 -21.57
C GLU A 159 0.94 12.29 -22.36
N LEU A 160 0.41 13.28 -21.64
CA LEU A 160 -0.23 14.45 -22.24
C LEU A 160 0.81 15.47 -22.66
N SER A 161 0.53 16.20 -23.73
CA SER A 161 1.30 17.40 -24.03
C SER A 161 1.12 18.45 -22.93
N SER A 162 2.11 19.34 -22.76
CA SER A 162 2.00 20.42 -21.78
C SER A 162 0.79 21.34 -22.00
N LYS A 163 0.27 21.42 -23.24
CA LYS A 163 -0.94 22.17 -23.58
C LYS A 163 -2.21 21.46 -23.11
N GLU A 164 -2.28 20.14 -23.29
CA GLU A 164 -3.42 19.33 -22.84
C GLU A 164 -3.50 19.29 -21.32
N ALA A 165 -2.39 18.96 -20.64
CA ALA A 165 -2.34 18.92 -19.18
C ALA A 165 -2.74 20.26 -18.55
N ARG A 166 -2.28 21.38 -19.13
CA ARG A 166 -2.67 22.73 -18.71
C ARG A 166 -4.16 22.99 -18.91
N THR A 167 -4.69 22.69 -20.08
CA THR A 167 -6.11 22.89 -20.40
C THR A 167 -7.00 22.13 -19.41
N ILE A 168 -6.70 20.86 -19.16
CA ILE A 168 -7.45 20.02 -18.23
C ILE A 168 -7.37 20.58 -16.81
N PHE A 169 -6.16 20.87 -16.32
CA PHE A 169 -5.96 21.36 -14.96
C PHE A 169 -6.65 22.70 -14.70
N GLU A 170 -6.51 23.66 -15.61
CA GLU A 170 -7.17 24.97 -15.49
C GLU A 170 -8.69 24.87 -15.63
N GLY A 171 -9.19 23.92 -16.43
CA GLY A 171 -10.61 23.57 -16.48
C GLY A 171 -11.10 23.02 -15.15
N ALA A 172 -10.32 22.14 -14.51
CA ALA A 172 -10.62 21.57 -13.20
C ALA A 172 -10.68 22.62 -12.09
N LEU A 173 -9.74 23.57 -12.05
CA LEU A 173 -9.78 24.70 -11.11
C LEU A 173 -11.09 25.50 -11.20
N LYS A 174 -11.69 25.57 -12.40
CA LYS A 174 -12.96 26.26 -12.68
C LYS A 174 -14.19 25.34 -12.52
N GLY A 175 -14.01 24.11 -12.05
CA GLY A 175 -15.09 23.13 -11.86
C GLY A 175 -15.66 22.56 -13.17
N ARG A 176 -14.87 22.52 -14.25
CA ARG A 176 -15.33 22.11 -15.59
C ARG A 176 -14.69 20.80 -16.10
N ALA A 177 -13.95 20.08 -15.26
CA ALA A 177 -13.36 18.81 -15.66
C ALA A 177 -14.45 17.75 -15.83
N SER A 178 -14.43 17.04 -16.97
CA SER A 178 -15.23 15.85 -17.21
C SER A 178 -14.61 14.60 -16.57
N GLN A 179 -15.31 13.47 -16.61
CA GLN A 179 -14.75 12.18 -16.22
C GLN A 179 -13.54 11.78 -17.09
N GLU A 180 -13.62 11.98 -18.41
CA GLU A 180 -12.49 11.70 -19.32
C GLU A 180 -11.29 12.60 -19.00
N ASP A 181 -11.51 13.88 -18.68
CA ASP A 181 -10.42 14.77 -18.26
C ASP A 181 -9.74 14.26 -16.99
N ALA A 182 -10.52 13.80 -16.01
CA ALA A 182 -10.00 13.25 -14.76
C ALA A 182 -9.22 11.95 -14.97
N ASP A 183 -9.71 11.06 -15.84
CA ASP A 183 -9.06 9.79 -16.16
C ASP A 183 -7.74 10.01 -16.90
N ARG A 184 -7.74 10.89 -17.92
CA ARG A 184 -6.52 11.27 -18.66
C ARG A 184 -5.51 12.00 -17.78
N PHE A 185 -5.98 12.91 -16.93
CA PHE A 185 -5.09 13.63 -16.01
C PHE A 185 -4.47 12.70 -14.98
N THR A 186 -5.24 11.75 -14.42
CA THR A 186 -4.72 10.74 -13.49
C THR A 186 -3.65 9.89 -14.17
N ALA A 187 -3.91 9.44 -15.40
CA ALA A 187 -2.96 8.68 -16.21
C ALA A 187 -1.66 9.47 -16.50
N HIS A 188 -1.77 10.77 -16.77
CA HIS A 188 -0.64 11.68 -16.91
C HIS A 188 0.12 11.92 -15.63
N MET A 189 -0.58 12.03 -14.51
CA MET A 189 0.07 12.24 -13.23
C MET A 189 0.83 11.00 -12.76
N LEU A 190 0.47 9.78 -13.18
CA LEU A 190 1.31 8.60 -12.98
C LEU A 190 2.64 8.72 -13.76
N MET A 191 2.63 9.27 -14.98
CA MET A 191 3.84 9.54 -15.75
C MET A 191 4.73 10.60 -15.07
N GLU A 192 4.14 11.68 -14.56
CA GLU A 192 4.87 12.72 -13.82
C GLU A 192 5.43 12.19 -12.49
N CYS A 193 4.66 11.36 -11.76
CA CYS A 193 5.14 10.75 -10.52
C CYS A 193 6.31 9.78 -10.77
N ALA A 194 6.32 9.07 -11.90
CA ALA A 194 7.45 8.26 -12.31
C ALA A 194 8.69 9.11 -12.61
N ARG A 195 8.54 10.23 -13.34
CA ARG A 195 9.62 11.20 -13.57
C ARG A 195 10.17 11.75 -12.25
N MET A 196 9.31 12.25 -11.37
CA MET A 196 9.73 12.76 -10.06
C MET A 196 10.45 11.69 -9.23
N SER A 197 10.01 10.44 -9.32
CA SER A 197 10.62 9.29 -8.61
C SER A 197 12.01 8.93 -9.16
N ILE A 198 12.28 9.20 -10.43
CA ILE A 198 13.63 9.12 -11.00
C ILE A 198 14.51 10.22 -10.40
N ASP A 199 13.99 11.45 -10.32
CA ASP A 199 14.74 12.61 -9.84
C ASP A 199 15.03 12.53 -8.34
N ASP A 200 14.04 12.11 -7.54
CA ASP A 200 14.13 12.10 -6.08
C ASP A 200 14.41 10.71 -5.47
N GLY A 201 14.35 9.64 -6.26
CA GLY A 201 14.64 8.28 -5.83
C GLY A 201 13.58 7.62 -4.94
N LEU A 202 12.38 8.20 -4.78
CA LEU A 202 11.27 7.54 -4.10
C LEU A 202 10.79 6.33 -4.93
N VAL A 203 10.40 5.27 -4.24
CA VAL A 203 9.80 4.08 -4.87
C VAL A 203 8.34 4.36 -5.17
N MET A 204 7.88 4.12 -6.40
CA MET A 204 6.50 4.38 -6.79
C MET A 204 5.65 3.12 -6.60
N GLN A 205 4.57 3.19 -5.84
CA GLN A 205 3.60 2.11 -5.69
C GLN A 205 2.30 2.43 -6.45
N ILE A 206 1.74 1.47 -7.18
CA ILE A 206 0.47 1.62 -7.90
C ILE A 206 -0.52 0.58 -7.37
N HIS A 207 -1.65 1.05 -6.82
CA HIS A 207 -2.75 0.26 -6.27
C HIS A 207 -4.05 0.51 -7.06
N PRO A 208 -4.25 -0.18 -8.21
CA PRO A 208 -5.40 0.01 -9.08
C PRO A 208 -6.53 -0.99 -8.81
N GLY A 209 -7.70 -0.79 -9.43
CA GLY A 209 -8.72 -1.84 -9.57
C GLY A 209 -9.78 -1.89 -8.46
N SER A 210 -9.89 -0.85 -7.62
CA SER A 210 -10.94 -0.76 -6.61
C SER A 210 -12.04 0.20 -7.06
N LEU A 211 -13.26 -0.32 -7.28
CA LEU A 211 -14.46 0.51 -7.43
C LEU A 211 -14.98 0.87 -6.04
N ARG A 212 -14.61 2.07 -5.61
CA ARG A 212 -14.87 2.54 -4.25
C ARG A 212 -16.31 3.01 -4.06
N ASN A 213 -16.80 2.93 -2.82
CA ASN A 213 -18.10 3.45 -2.40
C ASN A 213 -19.29 2.88 -3.20
N HIS A 214 -19.21 1.61 -3.59
CA HIS A 214 -20.19 0.89 -4.41
C HIS A 214 -21.59 0.82 -3.78
N ASN A 215 -21.70 0.94 -2.45
CA ASN A 215 -23.00 1.05 -1.76
C ASN A 215 -23.32 2.52 -1.45
N PRO A 216 -24.18 3.20 -2.26
CA PRO A 216 -24.44 4.62 -2.10
C PRO A 216 -25.16 4.97 -0.79
N GLN A 217 -25.99 4.05 -0.26
CA GLN A 217 -26.69 4.28 1.01
C GLN A 217 -25.71 4.32 2.17
N VAL A 218 -24.77 3.36 2.22
CA VAL A 218 -23.73 3.31 3.26
C VAL A 218 -22.80 4.52 3.13
N PHE A 219 -22.38 4.86 1.91
CA PHE A 219 -21.50 6.01 1.67
C PHE A 219 -22.13 7.33 2.13
N SER A 220 -23.41 7.56 1.78
CA SER A 220 -24.14 8.77 2.19
C SER A 220 -24.21 8.94 3.72
N LEU A 221 -24.38 7.83 4.45
CA LEU A 221 -24.52 7.86 5.91
C LEU A 221 -23.17 7.90 6.66
N PHE A 222 -22.17 7.18 6.17
CA PHE A 222 -20.96 6.87 6.96
C PHE A 222 -19.64 7.31 6.30
N GLY A 223 -19.70 7.83 5.07
CA GLY A 223 -18.53 8.22 4.29
C GLY A 223 -17.74 7.04 3.71
N PRO A 224 -16.50 7.30 3.25
CA PRO A 224 -15.64 6.29 2.62
C PRO A 224 -15.08 5.28 3.63
N ASP A 225 -14.43 4.22 3.13
CA ASP A 225 -13.75 3.17 3.91
C ASP A 225 -14.69 2.41 4.86
N ARG A 226 -15.88 2.03 4.38
CA ARG A 226 -16.93 1.31 5.13
C ARG A 226 -17.23 -0.09 4.58
N GLY A 227 -16.26 -0.70 3.90
CA GLY A 227 -16.39 -2.05 3.31
C GLY A 227 -17.23 -2.12 2.04
N GLY A 228 -17.54 -0.97 1.42
CA GLY A 228 -18.27 -0.88 0.16
C GLY A 228 -17.37 -0.73 -1.07
N ASP A 229 -16.12 -1.17 -1.00
CA ASP A 229 -15.13 -1.01 -2.08
C ASP A 229 -14.88 -2.38 -2.72
N ILE A 230 -15.19 -2.52 -4.02
CA ILE A 230 -15.25 -3.82 -4.68
C ILE A 230 -14.17 -3.91 -5.79
N PRO A 231 -13.39 -4.99 -5.84
CA PRO A 231 -12.47 -5.26 -6.94
C PRO A 231 -13.13 -5.22 -8.32
N MET A 232 -12.39 -4.78 -9.32
CA MET A 232 -12.75 -4.86 -10.73
C MET A 232 -11.68 -5.57 -11.54
N GLN A 233 -12.09 -6.12 -12.68
CA GLN A 233 -11.16 -6.56 -13.71
C GLN A 233 -10.19 -5.43 -14.06
N THR A 234 -8.90 -5.73 -14.06
CA THR A 234 -7.84 -4.74 -14.27
C THR A 234 -6.86 -5.20 -15.34
N GLU A 235 -6.63 -4.37 -16.36
CA GLU A 235 -5.67 -4.63 -17.44
C GLU A 235 -4.39 -3.83 -17.22
N TYR A 236 -3.22 -4.44 -17.41
CA TYR A 236 -1.91 -3.85 -17.12
C TYR A 236 -1.05 -3.69 -18.37
N THR A 237 -1.13 -4.62 -19.31
CA THR A 237 -0.21 -4.77 -20.44
C THR A 237 -0.26 -3.56 -21.37
N ARG A 238 -1.46 -3.07 -21.70
CA ARG A 238 -1.64 -1.87 -22.51
C ARG A 238 -1.60 -0.63 -21.64
N ASN A 239 -2.22 -0.67 -20.48
CA ASN A 239 -2.36 0.48 -19.59
C ASN A 239 -1.01 0.99 -19.03
N LEU A 240 -0.06 0.11 -18.71
CA LEU A 240 1.27 0.49 -18.24
C LEU A 240 2.28 0.72 -19.37
N LYS A 241 1.93 0.40 -20.62
CA LYS A 241 2.86 0.45 -21.75
C LYS A 241 3.51 1.82 -21.93
N PRO A 242 2.81 2.97 -21.90
CA PRO A 242 3.45 4.28 -22.03
C PRO A 242 4.51 4.53 -20.95
N LEU A 243 4.20 4.24 -19.67
CA LEU A 243 5.11 4.40 -18.55
C LEU A 243 6.32 3.46 -18.66
N LEU A 244 6.10 2.18 -18.93
CA LEU A 244 7.18 1.19 -19.01
C LEU A 244 8.06 1.41 -20.25
N ASN A 245 7.49 1.83 -21.38
CA ASN A 245 8.29 2.18 -22.56
C ASN A 245 9.21 3.37 -22.29
N LYS A 246 8.74 4.37 -21.54
CA LYS A 246 9.51 5.59 -21.27
C LYS A 246 10.52 5.42 -20.13
N TYR A 247 10.12 4.76 -19.04
CA TYR A 247 10.89 4.71 -17.80
C TYR A 247 11.25 3.30 -17.32
N GLY A 248 10.67 2.25 -17.92
CA GLY A 248 10.82 0.86 -17.45
C GLY A 248 12.26 0.32 -17.49
N ASN A 249 13.13 0.90 -18.32
CA ASN A 249 14.55 0.58 -18.42
C ASN A 249 15.47 1.55 -17.65
N HIS A 250 14.91 2.55 -16.97
CA HIS A 250 15.71 3.55 -16.25
C HIS A 250 16.20 2.98 -14.91
N PRO A 251 17.52 2.92 -14.63
CA PRO A 251 18.07 2.25 -13.45
C PRO A 251 17.71 2.95 -12.12
N GLY A 252 17.37 4.24 -12.18
CA GLY A 252 16.90 5.01 -11.02
C GLY A 252 15.41 4.81 -10.69
N PHE A 253 14.64 4.14 -11.54
CA PHE A 253 13.20 3.99 -11.35
C PHE A 253 12.85 2.62 -10.73
N THR A 254 11.96 2.63 -9.73
CA THR A 254 11.40 1.40 -9.15
C THR A 254 9.90 1.60 -8.99
N CYS A 255 9.12 0.75 -9.66
CA CYS A 255 7.67 0.75 -9.66
C CYS A 255 7.14 -0.58 -9.11
N ILE A 256 6.47 -0.53 -7.97
CA ILE A 256 5.83 -1.70 -7.36
C ILE A 256 4.36 -1.67 -7.75
N VAL A 257 3.91 -2.71 -8.46
CA VAL A 257 2.53 -2.81 -8.95
C VAL A 257 1.77 -3.85 -8.14
N PHE A 258 0.62 -3.45 -7.62
CA PHE A 258 -0.33 -4.29 -6.90
C PHE A 258 -1.56 -4.58 -7.77
N THR A 259 -2.38 -5.54 -7.36
CA THR A 259 -3.60 -5.90 -8.08
C THR A 259 -4.73 -6.31 -7.14
N LEU A 260 -5.97 -6.04 -7.56
CA LEU A 260 -7.18 -6.67 -7.04
C LEU A 260 -7.81 -7.68 -8.04
N ASP A 261 -7.05 -8.07 -9.06
CA ASP A 261 -7.43 -9.06 -10.08
C ASP A 261 -6.33 -10.13 -10.17
N GLU A 262 -6.54 -11.27 -9.49
CA GLU A 262 -5.57 -12.38 -9.48
C GLU A 262 -5.39 -13.00 -10.87
N ALA A 263 -6.38 -12.89 -11.77
CA ALA A 263 -6.25 -13.40 -13.14
C ALA A 263 -5.18 -12.64 -13.98
N ALA A 264 -4.68 -11.52 -13.46
CA ALA A 264 -3.57 -10.78 -14.04
C ALA A 264 -2.19 -11.32 -13.60
N TYR A 265 -2.07 -12.14 -12.56
CA TYR A 265 -0.77 -12.59 -12.03
C TYR A 265 0.10 -13.26 -13.09
N GLY A 266 -0.29 -14.46 -13.55
CA GLY A 266 0.47 -15.19 -14.56
C GLY A 266 0.32 -14.62 -15.98
N ARG A 267 -0.80 -13.92 -16.25
CA ARG A 267 -1.13 -13.43 -17.60
C ARG A 267 -0.42 -12.13 -17.97
N GLU A 268 -0.26 -11.21 -17.02
CA GLU A 268 0.23 -9.85 -17.31
C GLU A 268 1.35 -9.43 -16.37
N LEU A 269 1.14 -9.52 -15.05
CA LEU A 269 2.01 -8.93 -14.04
C LEU A 269 3.37 -9.63 -13.98
N ALA A 270 3.39 -10.96 -13.91
CA ALA A 270 4.64 -11.72 -13.84
C ALA A 270 5.48 -11.59 -15.12
N PRO A 271 4.92 -11.69 -16.35
CA PRO A 271 5.65 -11.37 -17.58
C PRO A 271 6.21 -9.95 -17.63
N LEU A 272 5.43 -8.93 -17.22
CA LEU A 272 5.89 -7.54 -17.22
C LEU A 272 7.03 -7.33 -16.22
N ALA A 273 6.90 -7.81 -14.98
CA ALA A 273 7.92 -7.67 -13.94
C ALA A 273 9.16 -8.54 -14.20
N GLY A 274 9.00 -9.69 -14.88
CA GLY A 274 10.10 -10.52 -15.34
C GLY A 274 10.90 -9.90 -16.50
N HIS A 275 10.34 -8.90 -17.19
CA HIS A 275 10.99 -8.25 -18.34
C HIS A 275 11.54 -6.85 -18.02
N TYR A 276 10.74 -5.96 -17.44
CA TYR A 276 11.13 -4.56 -17.22
C TYR A 276 11.96 -4.38 -15.94
N PRO A 277 13.21 -3.89 -16.02
CA PRO A 277 14.09 -3.75 -14.86
C PRO A 277 13.53 -2.91 -13.71
N ALA A 278 12.68 -1.92 -14.01
CA ALA A 278 12.08 -1.05 -13.00
C ALA A 278 10.86 -1.64 -12.30
N MET A 279 10.17 -2.62 -12.88
CA MET A 279 8.88 -3.12 -12.36
C MET A 279 9.06 -4.26 -11.36
N ARG A 280 8.34 -4.19 -10.24
CA ARG A 280 8.27 -5.22 -9.21
C ARG A 280 6.83 -5.54 -8.86
N LEU A 281 6.60 -6.72 -8.31
CA LEU A 281 5.29 -7.17 -7.84
C LEU A 281 5.15 -6.91 -6.34
N GLY A 282 4.08 -6.18 -5.98
CA GLY A 282 3.59 -6.11 -4.61
C GLY A 282 3.03 -7.47 -4.14
N PRO A 283 3.00 -7.74 -2.82
CA PRO A 283 2.29 -8.91 -2.29
C PRO A 283 0.78 -8.86 -2.61
N PRO A 284 0.06 -9.99 -2.43
CA PRO A 284 -1.39 -10.02 -2.55
C PRO A 284 -2.05 -9.00 -1.64
N TRP A 285 -2.92 -8.20 -2.25
CA TRP A 285 -3.47 -7.02 -1.60
C TRP A 285 -4.91 -7.21 -1.16
N TRP A 286 -5.25 -6.61 -0.02
CA TRP A 286 -6.60 -6.48 0.50
C TRP A 286 -7.32 -7.83 0.68
N PHE A 287 -8.25 -8.19 -0.21
CA PHE A 287 -9.00 -9.45 -0.14
C PHE A 287 -8.10 -10.67 -0.36
N PHE A 288 -6.95 -10.47 -1.02
CA PHE A 288 -6.00 -11.53 -1.33
C PHE A 288 -4.87 -11.63 -0.32
N ASP A 289 -4.76 -10.69 0.64
CA ASP A 289 -3.93 -10.82 1.85
C ASP A 289 -4.54 -11.91 2.77
N SER A 290 -4.33 -13.15 2.38
CA SER A 290 -4.93 -14.34 2.96
C SER A 290 -4.09 -15.57 2.62
N ILE A 291 -4.26 -16.65 3.38
CA ILE A 291 -3.53 -17.93 3.15
C ILE A 291 -3.62 -18.36 1.68
N ASN A 292 -4.83 -18.36 1.12
CA ASN A 292 -5.06 -18.83 -0.24
C ASN A 292 -4.56 -17.84 -1.30
N GLY A 293 -4.74 -16.53 -1.09
CA GLY A 293 -4.24 -15.51 -2.01
C GLY A 293 -2.72 -15.45 -2.06
N MET A 294 -2.05 -15.51 -0.90
CA MET A 294 -0.59 -15.66 -0.80
C MET A 294 -0.07 -16.91 -1.51
N THR A 295 -0.75 -18.05 -1.33
CA THR A 295 -0.39 -19.29 -2.00
C THR A 295 -0.53 -19.18 -3.52
N ARG A 296 -1.67 -18.66 -4.02
CA ARG A 296 -1.88 -18.45 -5.46
C ARG A 296 -0.86 -17.50 -6.07
N PHE A 297 -0.56 -16.40 -5.38
CA PHE A 297 0.47 -15.47 -5.84
C PHE A 297 1.82 -16.14 -6.05
N ARG A 298 2.27 -16.96 -5.10
CA ARG A 298 3.52 -17.72 -5.26
C ARG A 298 3.46 -18.72 -6.41
N MET A 299 2.32 -19.39 -6.59
CA MET A 299 2.13 -20.36 -7.68
C MET A 299 2.08 -19.68 -9.06
N GLU A 300 1.43 -18.54 -9.19
CA GLU A 300 1.13 -17.92 -10.49
C GLU A 300 2.17 -16.90 -10.95
N THR A 301 3.00 -16.38 -10.04
CA THR A 301 3.99 -15.34 -10.41
C THR A 301 5.42 -15.84 -10.47
N THR A 302 5.80 -16.82 -9.63
CA THR A 302 7.21 -17.17 -9.42
C THR A 302 7.88 -17.74 -10.67
N GLU A 303 7.19 -18.56 -11.46
CA GLU A 303 7.79 -19.23 -12.62
C GLU A 303 8.29 -18.26 -13.69
N THR A 304 7.67 -17.07 -13.81
CA THR A 304 8.08 -16.05 -14.79
C THR A 304 8.83 -14.89 -14.15
N ALA A 305 8.36 -14.38 -13.01
CA ALA A 305 8.99 -13.22 -12.38
C ALA A 305 10.18 -13.60 -11.48
N GLY A 306 10.19 -14.81 -10.93
CA GLY A 306 11.04 -15.17 -9.80
C GLY A 306 10.69 -14.40 -8.52
N ILE A 307 11.22 -14.83 -7.37
CA ILE A 307 10.97 -14.12 -6.10
C ILE A 307 11.66 -12.75 -6.03
N TYR A 308 12.75 -12.58 -6.78
CA TYR A 308 13.58 -11.35 -6.75
C TYR A 308 12.99 -10.17 -7.52
N ASN A 309 11.93 -10.41 -8.31
CA ASN A 309 11.07 -9.34 -8.85
C ASN A 309 9.81 -9.11 -8.00
N THR A 310 9.71 -9.73 -6.82
CA THR A 310 8.71 -9.40 -5.78
C THR A 310 9.35 -8.55 -4.68
N VAL A 311 8.55 -7.98 -3.79
CA VAL A 311 9.03 -7.04 -2.75
C VAL A 311 8.88 -7.55 -1.31
N GLY A 312 8.59 -8.85 -1.13
CA GLY A 312 8.22 -9.42 0.17
C GLY A 312 6.79 -9.04 0.57
N PHE A 313 6.57 -8.58 1.81
CA PHE A 313 5.23 -8.35 2.37
C PHE A 313 5.08 -7.01 3.09
N ASN A 314 3.88 -6.44 3.01
CA ASN A 314 3.39 -5.32 3.80
C ASN A 314 1.98 -5.65 4.32
N ASP A 315 1.65 -5.21 5.53
CA ASP A 315 0.39 -5.54 6.21
C ASP A 315 -0.83 -4.72 5.75
N ASP A 316 -0.61 -3.52 5.20
CA ASP A 316 -1.63 -2.57 4.74
C ASP A 316 -2.81 -2.41 5.72
N THR A 317 -2.52 -2.29 7.02
CA THR A 317 -3.56 -2.28 8.06
C THR A 317 -3.59 -1.02 8.91
N ARG A 318 -4.81 -0.66 9.36
CA ARG A 318 -5.01 0.31 10.45
C ARG A 318 -4.98 -0.35 11.83
N ALA A 319 -5.11 -1.68 11.90
CA ALA A 319 -5.17 -2.43 13.15
C ALA A 319 -3.76 -2.76 13.66
N PHE A 320 -3.18 -1.86 14.46
CA PHE A 320 -1.81 -2.00 14.99
C PHE A 320 -1.53 -3.35 15.69
N PRO A 321 -2.44 -3.94 16.50
CA PRO A 321 -2.27 -5.28 17.07
C PRO A 321 -2.15 -6.40 16.03
N SER A 322 -2.72 -6.23 14.84
CA SER A 322 -2.72 -7.23 13.76
C SER A 322 -1.40 -7.29 12.99
N ILE A 323 -0.53 -6.28 13.09
CA ILE A 323 0.75 -6.23 12.36
C ILE A 323 1.57 -7.52 12.56
N PRO A 324 1.92 -7.94 13.80
CA PRO A 324 2.68 -9.17 14.00
C PRO A 324 1.95 -10.42 13.48
N ALA A 325 0.62 -10.49 13.64
CA ALA A 325 -0.17 -11.64 13.18
C ALA A 325 -0.19 -11.76 11.65
N ARG A 326 -0.26 -10.63 10.92
CA ARG A 326 -0.20 -10.60 9.46
C ARG A 326 1.18 -10.99 8.93
N HIS A 327 2.24 -10.44 9.52
CA HIS A 327 3.61 -10.81 9.16
C HIS A 327 3.91 -12.29 9.46
N ASP A 328 3.45 -12.82 10.59
CA ASP A 328 3.61 -14.24 10.92
C ASP A 328 2.86 -15.13 9.92
N LEU A 329 1.63 -14.77 9.55
CA LEU A 329 0.85 -15.50 8.55
C LEU A 329 1.62 -15.59 7.22
N PHE A 330 2.10 -14.45 6.70
CA PHE A 330 2.87 -14.42 5.46
C PHE A 330 4.13 -15.28 5.55
N ARG A 331 4.92 -15.14 6.63
CA ARG A 331 6.14 -15.94 6.85
C ARG A 331 5.85 -17.44 6.85
N ARG A 332 4.74 -17.88 7.44
CA ARG A 332 4.33 -19.29 7.46
C ARG A 332 3.91 -19.79 6.08
N VAL A 333 3.15 -18.99 5.33
CA VAL A 333 2.73 -19.36 3.97
C VAL A 333 3.95 -19.49 3.06
N ASP A 334 4.88 -18.53 3.11
CA ASP A 334 6.13 -18.59 2.36
C ASP A 334 6.99 -19.78 2.76
N ALA A 335 7.19 -20.01 4.07
CA ALA A 335 7.94 -21.17 4.56
C ALA A 335 7.33 -22.50 4.09
N ASN A 336 6.01 -22.63 4.10
CA ASN A 336 5.31 -23.81 3.62
C ASN A 336 5.51 -24.00 2.10
N TRP A 337 5.38 -22.94 1.31
CA TRP A 337 5.59 -22.99 -0.14
C TRP A 337 7.05 -23.37 -0.49
N ILE A 338 8.03 -22.72 0.14
CA ILE A 338 9.47 -23.00 -0.04
C ILE A 338 9.81 -24.43 0.38
N ALA A 339 9.33 -24.89 1.55
CA ALA A 339 9.54 -26.27 1.98
C ALA A 339 8.96 -27.27 0.98
N GLY A 340 7.82 -26.94 0.36
CA GLY A 340 7.25 -27.72 -0.74
C GLY A 340 8.19 -27.83 -1.94
N LEU A 341 8.92 -26.76 -2.30
CA LEU A 341 9.92 -26.81 -3.38
C LEU A 341 11.07 -27.76 -3.04
N VAL A 342 11.55 -27.72 -1.79
CA VAL A 342 12.61 -28.61 -1.30
C VAL A 342 12.17 -30.07 -1.37
N VAL A 343 10.99 -30.39 -0.85
CA VAL A 343 10.45 -31.77 -0.84
C VAL A 343 10.28 -32.31 -2.26
N ARG A 344 9.96 -31.45 -3.23
CA ARG A 344 9.84 -31.82 -4.66
C ARG A 344 11.18 -31.86 -5.41
N GLY A 345 12.29 -31.48 -4.77
CA GLY A 345 13.60 -31.41 -5.40
C GLY A 345 13.75 -30.28 -6.42
N ILE A 346 12.94 -29.22 -6.31
CA ILE A 346 13.00 -28.05 -7.20
C ILE A 346 14.10 -27.08 -6.77
N VAL A 347 14.33 -26.95 -5.45
CA VAL A 347 15.42 -26.18 -4.84
C VAL A 347 16.06 -27.01 -3.74
N ASP A 348 17.33 -26.77 -3.43
CA ASP A 348 17.97 -27.41 -2.29
C ASP A 348 17.71 -26.66 -0.97
N LEU A 349 18.21 -27.23 0.14
CA LEU A 349 18.01 -26.67 1.47
C LEU A 349 18.83 -25.40 1.73
N GLU A 350 19.93 -25.18 1.00
CA GLU A 350 20.74 -23.98 1.11
C GLU A 350 20.02 -22.80 0.46
N ASP A 351 19.55 -22.98 -0.78
CA ASP A 351 18.72 -22.00 -1.48
C ASP A 351 17.45 -21.68 -0.69
N ALA A 352 16.77 -22.70 -0.14
CA ALA A 352 15.57 -22.49 0.68
C ALA A 352 15.82 -21.61 1.92
N ARG A 353 17.01 -21.72 2.54
CA ARG A 353 17.38 -20.89 3.70
C ARG A 353 17.64 -19.44 3.30
N GLU A 354 18.21 -19.20 2.13
CA GLU A 354 18.39 -17.85 1.60
C GLU A 354 17.04 -17.25 1.18
N MET A 355 16.22 -18.00 0.45
CA MET A 355 14.90 -17.58 0.00
C MET A 355 14.00 -17.13 1.15
N ILE A 356 13.96 -17.86 2.27
CA ILE A 356 13.09 -17.47 3.40
C ILE A 356 13.59 -16.19 4.09
N GLN A 357 14.90 -15.95 4.17
CA GLN A 357 15.44 -14.68 4.69
C GLN A 357 15.17 -13.53 3.73
N ASP A 358 15.24 -13.80 2.43
CA ASP A 358 14.96 -12.84 1.39
C ASP A 358 13.51 -12.38 1.42
N THR A 359 12.54 -13.30 1.40
CA THR A 359 11.12 -12.93 1.40
C THR A 359 10.65 -12.31 2.72
N ALA A 360 11.20 -12.74 3.86
CA ALA A 360 10.78 -12.25 5.17
C ALA A 360 11.42 -10.90 5.57
N TYR A 361 12.58 -10.54 5.01
CA TYR A 361 13.36 -9.40 5.50
C TYR A 361 14.14 -8.64 4.41
N ARG A 362 14.99 -9.32 3.64
CA ARG A 362 15.96 -8.62 2.77
C ARG A 362 15.31 -8.00 1.52
N LEU A 363 14.31 -8.65 0.92
CA LEU A 363 13.59 -8.12 -0.25
C LEU A 363 12.81 -6.84 0.07
N PRO A 364 11.98 -6.77 1.14
CA PRO A 364 11.34 -5.51 1.54
C PRO A 364 12.35 -4.38 1.74
N LYS A 365 13.45 -4.65 2.48
CA LYS A 365 14.47 -3.62 2.74
C LYS A 365 15.13 -3.12 1.46
N LYS A 366 15.47 -4.04 0.54
CA LYS A 366 16.05 -3.70 -0.76
C LYS A 366 15.07 -2.91 -1.63
N ALA A 367 13.83 -3.39 -1.76
CA ALA A 367 12.82 -2.79 -2.61
C ALA A 367 12.45 -1.37 -2.15
N TYR A 368 12.34 -1.14 -0.85
CA TYR A 368 11.97 0.14 -0.25
C TYR A 368 13.17 1.01 0.19
N LYS A 369 14.42 0.62 -0.13
CA LYS A 369 15.64 1.39 0.17
C LYS A 369 15.77 1.75 1.67
N LEU A 370 15.48 0.77 2.54
CA LEU A 370 15.34 0.93 4.00
C LEU A 370 16.59 0.61 4.82
#